data_AF-A0A9D4BU51-F1
#
_entry.id   AF-A0A9D4BU51-F1
#
_cell.length_a   1.000
_cell.length_b   1.000
_cell.length_c   1.000
_cell.angle_alpha   90.00
_cell.angle_beta   90.00
_cell.angle_gamma   90.00
#
_symmetry.space_group_name_H-M   'P 1'
#
loop_
_entity.id
_entity.type
_entity.pdbx_description
1 polymer ?
#
loop_
_entity_poly.entity_id
_entity_poly.type
_entity_poly.pdbx_seq_one_letter_code
_entity_poly.pdbx_strand_id
1 'polypeptide(L)' 'MDGWMDGWMDGWMDGWMDGWMDGWMDGWMDGWMDGWMDGWMDGWMDGWMDGWMDGWMDGEMDGGTNERTNGRTNAHTHS' A
#
# COMPACT_ATOMS: atom_id res chain seq x y z
N MET A 1 -5.68 -36.16 47.19
CA MET A 1 -5.31 -34.73 47.34
C MET A 1 -4.99 -34.14 45.97
N ASP A 2 -5.61 -34.68 44.92
CA ASP A 2 -4.95 -34.75 43.62
C ASP A 2 -5.63 -33.81 42.61
N GLY A 3 -6.95 -33.64 42.71
CA GLY A 3 -7.70 -32.74 41.83
C GLY A 3 -7.41 -31.23 41.99
N TRP A 4 -6.73 -30.81 43.07
CA TRP A 4 -6.29 -29.41 43.20
C TRP A 4 -4.99 -29.13 42.43
N MET A 5 -4.11 -30.12 42.26
CA MET A 5 -2.92 -29.97 41.42
C MET A 5 -3.28 -30.07 39.94
N ASP A 6 -4.19 -31.00 39.61
CA ASP A 6 -4.65 -31.20 38.24
C ASP A 6 -5.35 -29.93 37.70
N GLY A 7 -6.31 -29.37 38.45
CA GLY A 7 -7.01 -28.16 38.02
C GLY A 7 -6.12 -26.90 37.96
N TRP A 8 -5.02 -26.86 38.71
CA TRP A 8 -4.08 -25.75 38.66
C TRP A 8 -3.09 -25.87 37.49
N MET A 9 -2.66 -27.09 37.15
CA MET A 9 -1.85 -27.36 35.95
C MET A 9 -2.66 -27.12 34.68
N ASP A 10 -3.89 -27.62 34.62
CA ASP A 10 -4.76 -27.45 33.45
C ASP A 10 -5.07 -25.98 33.18
N GLY A 11 -5.50 -25.22 34.20
CA GLY A 11 -5.80 -23.81 34.03
C GLY A 11 -4.58 -22.94 33.69
N TRP A 12 -3.38 -23.34 34.13
CA TRP A 12 -2.15 -22.64 33.78
C TRP A 12 -1.65 -22.99 32.38
N MET A 13 -1.76 -24.25 31.96
CA MET A 13 -1.46 -24.66 30.57
C MET A 13 -2.44 -24.02 29.59
N ASP A 14 -3.74 -24.08 29.85
CA ASP A 14 -4.76 -23.52 28.95
C ASP A 14 -4.58 -21.99 28.84
N GLY A 15 -4.47 -21.28 29.95
CA GLY A 15 -4.31 -19.82 29.91
C GLY A 15 -3.01 -19.34 29.26
N TRP A 16 -1.92 -20.09 29.42
CA TRP A 16 -0.65 -19.76 28.77
C TRP A 16 -0.65 -20.10 27.29
N MET A 17 -1.23 -21.24 26.93
CA MET A 17 -1.31 -21.72 25.54
C MET A 17 -2.28 -20.85 24.74
N ASP A 18 -3.46 -20.53 25.26
CA ASP A 18 -4.42 -19.62 24.63
C ASP A 18 -3.84 -18.21 24.49
N GLY A 19 -3.29 -17.63 25.58
CA GLY A 19 -2.76 -16.27 25.54
C GLY A 19 -1.53 -16.11 24.62
N TRP A 20 -0.70 -17.13 24.52
CA TRP A 20 0.44 -17.11 23.60
C TRP A 20 0.02 -17.36 22.15
N MET A 21 -0.94 -18.26 21.93
CA MET A 21 -1.44 -18.58 20.61
C MET A 21 -2.25 -17.43 20.02
N ASP A 22 -3.15 -16.82 20.80
CA ASP A 22 -3.92 -15.63 20.40
C ASP A 22 -2.99 -14.43 20.16
N GLY A 23 -2.10 -14.12 21.10
CA GLY A 23 -1.21 -12.95 20.96
C GLY A 23 -0.22 -13.06 19.79
N TRP A 24 0.23 -14.28 19.48
CA TRP A 24 1.14 -14.51 18.36
C TRP A 24 0.38 -14.55 17.02
N MET A 25 -0.80 -15.16 17.01
CA MET A 25 -1.64 -15.27 15.82
C MET A 25 -2.20 -13.90 15.44
N ASP A 26 -2.75 -13.14 16.38
CA ASP A 26 -3.25 -11.78 16.15
C ASP A 26 -2.11 -10.83 15.76
N GLY A 27 -1.00 -10.80 16.52
CA GLY A 27 0.11 -9.88 16.24
C GLY A 27 0.81 -10.15 14.91
N TRP A 28 0.91 -11.41 14.49
CA TRP A 28 1.49 -11.78 13.21
C TRP A 28 0.53 -11.55 12.05
N MET A 29 -0.75 -11.87 12.24
CA MET A 29 -1.79 -11.72 11.22
C MET A 29 -2.10 -10.24 10.97
N ASP A 30 -2.26 -9.44 12.02
CA ASP A 30 -2.48 -7.99 11.91
C ASP A 30 -1.23 -7.30 11.32
N GLY A 31 -0.05 -7.56 11.86
CA GLY A 31 1.17 -6.89 11.39
C GLY A 31 1.55 -7.23 9.95
N TRP A 32 1.28 -8.45 9.51
CA TRP A 32 1.54 -8.86 8.13
C TRP A 32 0.46 -8.39 7.17
N MET A 33 -0.81 -8.45 7.59
CA MET A 33 -1.94 -8.04 6.75
C MET A 33 -1.98 -6.52 6.60
N ASP A 34 -1.81 -5.75 7.67
CA ASP A 34 -1.75 -4.28 7.62
C ASP A 34 -0.51 -3.81 6.84
N GLY A 35 0.68 -4.32 7.18
CA GLY A 35 1.92 -3.87 6.54
C GLY A 35 2.01 -4.21 5.05
N TRP A 36 1.45 -5.35 4.64
CA TRP A 36 1.42 -5.74 3.23
C TRP A 36 0.32 -5.03 2.46
N MET A 37 -0.86 -4.86 3.06
CA MET A 37 -2.00 -4.22 2.43
C MET A 37 -1.78 -2.70 2.29
N ASP A 38 -1.29 -2.03 3.33
CA ASP A 38 -0.94 -0.60 3.28
C ASP A 38 0.21 -0.36 2.30
N GLY A 39 1.32 -1.09 2.42
CA GLY A 39 2.48 -0.88 1.55
C GLY A 39 2.22 -1.16 0.07
N TRP A 40 1.37 -2.14 -0.24
CA TRP A 40 1.00 -2.45 -1.63
C TRP A 40 -0.04 -1.48 -2.17
N MET A 41 -1.04 -1.11 -1.36
CA MET A 41 -2.11 -0.21 -1.78
C MET A 41 -1.59 1.22 -1.95
N ASP A 42 -0.80 1.73 -1.00
CA ASP A 42 -0.19 3.06 -1.08
C ASP A 42 0.81 3.12 -2.25
N GLY A 43 1.75 2.17 -2.33
CA GLY A 43 2.78 2.18 -3.38
C GLY A 43 2.21 2.04 -4.79
N TRP A 44 1.14 1.26 -4.97
CA TRP A 44 0.48 1.10 -6.26
C TRP A 44 -0.39 2.30 -6.62
N MET A 45 -1.12 2.85 -5.65
CA MET A 45 -2.02 3.98 -5.86
C MET A 45 -1.23 5.28 -6.10
N ASP A 46 -0.19 5.54 -5.32
CA ASP A 46 0.71 6.69 -5.51
C ASP A 46 1.44 6.59 -6.85
N GLY A 47 2.08 5.45 -7.13
CA GLY A 47 2.85 5.29 -8.37
C GLY A 47 2.00 5.37 -9.64
N TRP A 48 0.76 4.89 -9.60
CA TRP A 48 -0.16 4.96 -10.73
C TRP A 48 -0.74 6.36 -10.90
N MET A 49 -1.10 7.02 -9.79
CA MET A 49 -1.69 8.36 -9.82
C MET A 49 -0.66 9.42 -10.21
N ASP A 50 0.55 9.37 -9.65
CA ASP A 50 1.66 10.25 -10.01
C ASP A 50 2.07 10.05 -11.48
N GLY A 51 2.29 8.80 -11.90
CA GLY A 51 2.71 8.51 -13.28
C GLY A 51 1.67 8.89 -14.33
N TRP A 52 0.37 8.75 -14.02
CA TRP A 52 -0.70 9.16 -14.92
C TRP A 52 -0.86 10.67 -14.97
N MET A 53 -0.80 11.35 -13.81
CA MET A 53 -0.96 12.80 -13.71
C MET A 53 0.21 13.55 -14.33
N ASP A 54 1.45 13.10 -14.10
CA ASP A 54 2.65 13.63 -14.73
C ASP A 54 2.62 13.42 -16.25
N GLY A 55 2.31 12.22 -16.71
CA GLY A 55 2.26 11.92 -18.15
C GLY A 55 1.18 12.72 -18.91
N TRP A 56 0.07 13.03 -18.25
CA TRP A 56 -1.00 13.84 -18.84
C TRP A 56 -0.64 15.33 -18.87
N MET A 57 -0.08 15.87 -17.78
CA MET A 57 0.37 17.27 -17.72
C MET A 57 1.52 17.55 -18.69
N ASP A 58 2.52 16.67 -18.77
CA ASP A 58 3.64 16.82 -19.70
C ASP A 58 3.16 16.71 -21.15
N GLY A 59 2.29 15.73 -21.46
CA GLY A 59 1.74 15.57 -22.80
C GLY A 59 0.91 16.77 -23.29
N GLU A 60 0.14 17.41 -22.39
CA GLU A 60 -0.65 18.60 -22.71
C GLU A 60 0.22 19.85 -22.89
N MET A 61 1.20 20.06 -21.99
CA MET A 61 2.09 21.21 -22.08
C MET A 61 2.99 21.14 -23.31
N ASP A 62 3.58 19.98 -23.59
CA ASP A 62 4.56 19.81 -24.67
C ASP A 62 3.86 19.71 -26.05
N GLY A 63 2.70 19.04 -26.12
CA GLY A 63 1.88 19.01 -27.34
C GLY A 63 1.33 20.38 -27.73
N GLY A 64 0.80 21.13 -26.75
CA GLY A 64 0.20 22.44 -26.97
C GLY A 64 1.21 23.55 -27.28
N THR A 65 2.43 23.48 -26.74
CA THR A 65 3.49 24.45 -27.08
C THR A 65 4.11 24.16 -28.44
N ASN A 66 4.30 22.89 -28.80
CA ASN A 66 4.98 22.52 -30.05
C ASN A 66 4.09 22.77 -31.29
N GLU A 67 2.78 22.54 -31.21
CA GLU A 67 1.84 22.89 -32.30
C GLU A 67 1.70 24.40 -32.49
N ARG A 68 1.68 25.16 -31.39
CA ARG A 68 1.49 26.62 -31.43
C ARG A 68 2.75 27.36 -31.87
N THR A 69 3.92 26.81 -31.61
CA THR A 69 5.21 27.35 -32.09
C THR A 69 5.49 26.93 -33.54
N ASN A 70 5.32 25.65 -33.90
CA ASN A 70 5.52 25.20 -35.29
C ASN A 70 4.47 25.72 -36.27
N GLY A 71 3.21 25.87 -35.85
CA GLY A 71 2.17 26.47 -36.69
C GLY A 71 2.45 27.93 -37.02
N ARG A 72 3.09 28.67 -36.11
CA ARG A 72 3.40 30.09 -36.27
C ARG A 72 4.67 30.34 -37.09
N THR A 73 5.67 29.47 -36.99
CA THR A 73 6.89 29.53 -37.81
C THR A 73 6.62 29.08 -39.24
N ASN A 74 5.85 28.01 -39.46
CA ASN A 74 5.49 27.54 -40.80
C ASN A 74 4.55 28.49 -41.56
N ALA A 75 3.66 29.20 -40.85
CA ALA A 75 2.81 30.22 -41.48
C ALA A 75 3.62 31.44 -41.97
N HIS A 76 4.79 31.71 -41.40
CA HIS A 76 5.65 32.84 -41.77
C HIS A 76 6.66 32.49 -42.86
N THR A 77 7.00 31.22 -43.04
CA THR A 77 7.90 30.75 -44.11
C THR A 77 7.18 30.42 -45.42
N HIS A 78 5.85 30.27 -45.38
CA HIS A 78 5.01 29.99 -46.55
C HIS A 78 4.17 31.20 -47.05
N SER A 79 4.40 32.42 -46.53
CA SER A 79 3.84 33.67 -47.10
C SER A 79 4.83 34.39 -48.01
#